data_AF-A0A836U9C6-F1
#
_entry.id   AF-A0A836U9C6-F1
#
_cell.length_a   1.000
_cell.length_b   1.000
_cell.length_c   1.000
_cell.angle_alpha   90.00
_cell.angle_beta   90.00
_cell.angle_gamma   90.00
#
_symmetry.space_group_name_H-M   'P 1'
#
loop_
_entity.id
_entity.type
_entity.pdbx_description
1 polymer ?
#
loop_
_entity_poly.entity_id
_entity_poly.type
_entity_poly.pdbx_seq_one_letter_code
_entity_poly.pdbx_strand_id
1 'polypeptide(L)'
;GRDPSVKEIAAHLEMLPEKVMELLNLTREPTSLDAEVSDESDSTISDFVANPDAELPSEAVEAAALRHEVGEVLSSLTPREEKVIRMRYGIGEPTQYSLEEIGSRFALTRERIRQIEIKALRKLRHATRRKTLEAFSQAC
;
A
#
# COMPACT_ATOMS: atom_id res chain seq x y z
N GLY A 1 15.10 -42.42 25.32
CA GLY A 1 14.82 -42.57 23.88
C GLY A 1 14.88 -41.20 23.25
N ARG A 2 15.23 -41.10 21.97
CA ARG A 2 15.19 -39.84 21.22
C ARG A 2 13.84 -39.73 20.53
N ASP A 3 13.31 -38.52 20.40
CA ASP A 3 12.12 -38.26 19.59
C ASP A 3 12.39 -38.55 18.10
N PRO A 4 11.43 -39.19 17.40
CA PRO A 4 11.57 -39.50 15.99
C PRO A 4 11.60 -38.22 15.15
N SER A 5 12.43 -38.21 14.12
CA SER A 5 12.50 -37.10 13.17
C SER A 5 11.33 -37.10 12.19
N VAL A 6 10.99 -35.94 11.64
CA VAL A 6 9.95 -35.78 10.61
C VAL A 6 10.13 -36.75 9.44
N LYS A 7 11.38 -37.05 9.04
CA LYS A 7 11.69 -37.97 7.94
C LYS A 7 11.39 -39.43 8.31
N GLU A 8 11.64 -39.83 9.55
CA GLU A 8 11.35 -41.17 10.05
C GLU A 8 9.83 -41.39 10.22
N ILE A 9 9.12 -40.36 10.69
CA ILE A 9 7.65 -40.37 10.78
C ILE A 9 7.04 -40.46 9.38
N ALA A 10 7.53 -39.68 8.42
CA ALA A 10 7.09 -39.71 7.04
C ALA A 10 7.31 -41.07 6.37
N ALA A 11 8.47 -41.68 6.58
CA ALA A 11 8.79 -43.01 6.05
C ALA A 11 7.93 -44.11 6.67
N HIS A 12 7.61 -44.01 7.96
CA HIS A 12 6.79 -45.00 8.66
C HIS A 12 5.30 -44.89 8.34
N LEU A 13 4.81 -43.68 8.08
CA LEU A 13 3.41 -43.41 7.72
C LEU A 13 3.15 -43.43 6.21
N GLU A 14 4.17 -43.70 5.38
CA GLU A 14 4.10 -43.65 3.91
C GLU A 14 3.58 -42.30 3.38
N MET A 15 3.97 -41.20 4.04
CA MET A 15 3.53 -39.84 3.70
C MET A 15 4.71 -38.98 3.25
N LEU A 16 4.43 -37.91 2.51
CA LEU A 16 5.43 -36.90 2.19
C LEU A 16 5.85 -36.13 3.46
N PRO A 17 7.15 -35.82 3.65
CA PRO A 17 7.64 -35.07 4.83
C PRO A 17 6.96 -33.71 5.00
N GLU A 18 6.60 -33.04 3.91
CA GLU A 18 5.88 -31.76 3.92
C GLU A 18 4.49 -31.90 4.58
N LYS A 19 3.76 -32.97 4.24
CA LYS A 19 2.44 -33.25 4.81
C LYS A 19 2.49 -33.63 6.28
N VAL A 20 3.58 -34.28 6.71
CA VAL A 20 3.85 -34.54 8.12
C VAL A 20 4.13 -33.25 8.88
N MET A 21 4.92 -32.32 8.31
CA MET A 21 5.14 -31.01 8.93
C MET A 21 3.86 -30.19 9.05
N GLU A 22 3.02 -30.21 8.02
CA GLU A 22 1.73 -29.53 8.03
C GLU A 22 0.81 -30.08 9.15
N LEU A 23 0.70 -31.40 9.27
CA LEU A 23 -0.08 -32.05 10.33
C LEU A 23 0.48 -31.78 11.74
N LEU A 24 1.81 -31.79 11.89
CA LEU A 24 2.47 -31.45 13.15
C LEU A 24 2.26 -29.98 13.53
N ASN A 25 2.18 -29.08 12.55
CA ASN A 25 1.86 -27.67 12.81
C ASN A 25 0.38 -27.47 13.15
N LEU A 26 -0.53 -28.21 12.51
CA LEU A 26 -1.98 -28.11 12.76
C LEU A 26 -2.39 -28.63 14.15
N THR A 27 -1.63 -29.59 14.67
CA THR A 27 -1.88 -30.22 15.98
C THR A 27 -1.28 -29.43 17.14
N ARG A 28 -0.52 -28.37 16.89
CA ARG A 28 -0.03 -27.47 17.93
C ARG A 28 -1.18 -26.59 18.42
N GLU A 29 -1.41 -26.62 19.73
CA GLU A 29 -2.37 -25.73 20.38
C GLU A 29 -1.88 -24.28 20.30
N PRO A 30 -2.75 -23.31 20.00
CA PRO A 30 -2.38 -21.91 19.99
C PRO A 30 -2.02 -21.46 21.41
N THR A 31 -0.87 -20.81 21.55
CA THR A 31 -0.44 -20.22 22.82
C THR A 31 -1.25 -18.95 23.08
N SER A 32 -1.63 -18.72 24.35
CA SER A 32 -2.29 -17.48 24.76
C SER A 32 -1.37 -16.28 24.58
N LEU A 33 -1.90 -15.17 24.03
CA LEU A 33 -1.18 -13.90 23.96
C LEU A 33 -0.96 -13.26 25.34
N ASP A 34 -1.78 -13.62 26.33
CA ASP A 34 -1.68 -13.15 27.71
C ASP A 34 -0.68 -13.96 28.55
N ALA A 35 -0.03 -14.97 27.97
CA ALA A 35 0.99 -15.72 28.69
C ALA A 35 2.22 -14.84 28.95
N GLU A 36 2.73 -14.90 30.18
CA GLU A 36 3.96 -14.21 30.58
C GLU A 36 5.17 -14.80 29.82
N VAL A 37 6.04 -13.92 29.32
CA VAL A 37 7.24 -14.32 28.58
C VAL A 37 8.40 -14.64 29.52
N SER A 38 8.42 -14.03 30.70
CA SER A 38 9.47 -14.20 31.72
C SER A 38 8.94 -13.92 33.11
N ASP A 39 9.39 -14.71 34.09
CA ASP A 39 9.02 -14.54 35.51
C ASP A 39 9.56 -13.24 36.15
N GLU A 40 10.51 -12.56 35.50
CA GLU A 40 11.16 -11.33 36.02
C GLU A 40 10.49 -10.04 35.52
N SER A 41 9.52 -10.14 34.62
CA SER A 41 8.87 -8.98 33.98
C SER A 41 7.40 -9.26 33.70
N ASP A 42 6.53 -8.28 33.93
CA ASP A 42 5.09 -8.36 33.59
C ASP A 42 4.82 -8.33 32.07
N SER A 43 5.79 -8.67 31.23
CA SER A 43 5.66 -8.65 29.77
C SER A 43 4.97 -9.90 29.26
N THR A 44 3.91 -9.68 28.51
CA THR A 44 3.09 -10.74 27.90
C THR A 44 3.55 -11.03 26.47
N ILE A 45 3.16 -12.19 25.93
CA ILE A 45 3.43 -12.52 24.52
C ILE A 45 2.84 -11.44 23.60
N SER A 46 1.71 -10.85 23.96
CA SER A 46 1.07 -9.76 23.22
C SER A 46 1.97 -8.53 23.03
N ASP A 47 2.85 -8.22 23.98
CA ASP A 47 3.71 -7.04 23.92
C ASP A 47 4.81 -7.14 22.84
N PHE A 48 5.10 -8.37 22.37
CA PHE A 48 6.12 -8.65 21.37
C PHE A 48 5.55 -8.95 19.98
N VAL A 49 4.23 -9.10 19.86
CA VAL A 49 3.58 -9.30 18.57
C VAL A 49 3.39 -7.93 17.92
N ALA A 50 4.31 -7.57 17.03
CA ALA A 50 4.14 -6.38 16.20
C ALA A 50 2.93 -6.58 15.28
N ASN A 51 2.08 -5.55 15.18
CA ASN A 51 1.03 -5.52 14.18
C ASN A 51 1.63 -5.07 12.83
N PRO A 52 1.75 -5.97 11.83
CA PRO A 52 2.30 -5.62 10.53
C PRO A 52 1.38 -4.69 9.73
N ASP A 53 0.09 -4.62 10.08
CA ASP A 53 -0.92 -3.80 9.41
C ASP A 53 -1.13 -2.43 10.10
N ALA A 54 -0.37 -2.13 11.16
CA ALA A 54 -0.45 -0.84 11.83
C ALA A 54 0.22 0.24 10.97
N GLU A 55 -0.57 1.21 10.50
CA GLU A 55 -0.03 2.41 9.86
C GLU A 55 0.91 3.14 10.83
N LEU A 56 2.16 3.31 10.43
CA LEU A 56 3.13 4.03 11.26
C LEU A 56 2.80 5.53 11.21
N PRO A 57 2.88 6.26 12.35
CA PRO A 57 2.64 7.70 12.36
C PRO A 57 3.55 8.48 11.39
N SER A 58 4.76 7.98 11.14
CA SER A 58 5.68 8.53 10.14
C SER A 58 5.12 8.42 8.72
N GLU A 59 4.58 7.25 8.34
CA GLU A 59 3.98 7.01 7.02
C GLU A 59 2.76 7.91 6.80
N ALA A 60 1.93 8.08 7.84
CA ALA A 60 0.77 8.98 7.77
C ALA A 60 1.18 10.44 7.53
N VAL A 61 2.25 10.91 8.16
CA VAL A 61 2.82 12.26 7.95
C VAL A 61 3.39 12.41 6.56
N GLU A 62 4.15 11.43 6.07
CA GLU A 62 4.72 11.43 4.71
C GLU A 62 3.61 11.45 3.65
N ALA A 63 2.57 10.64 3.82
CA ALA A 63 1.41 10.63 2.93
C ALA A 63 0.66 11.97 2.94
N ALA A 64 0.54 12.63 4.10
CA ALA A 64 -0.05 13.96 4.19
C ALA A 64 0.79 15.03 3.50
N ALA A 65 2.12 15.00 3.68
CA ALA A 65 3.05 15.90 3.02
C ALA A 65 3.01 15.73 1.50
N LEU A 66 3.00 14.48 1.01
CA LEU A 66 2.86 14.18 -0.42
C LEU A 66 1.55 14.73 -0.99
N ARG A 67 0.42 14.54 -0.30
CA ARG A 67 -0.88 15.07 -0.73
C ARG A 67 -0.87 16.60 -0.83
N HIS A 68 -0.24 17.27 0.13
CA HIS A 68 -0.10 18.73 0.13
C HIS A 68 0.72 19.21 -1.08
N GLU A 69 1.91 18.64 -1.29
CA GLU A 69 2.81 19.04 -2.38
C GLU A 69 2.19 18.79 -3.76
N VAL A 70 1.52 17.64 -3.94
CA VAL A 70 0.75 17.35 -5.16
C VAL A 70 -0.35 18.38 -5.37
N GLY A 71 -1.05 18.78 -4.29
CA GLY A 71 -2.05 19.84 -4.34
C GLY A 71 -1.48 21.18 -4.83
N GLU A 72 -0.34 21.60 -4.29
CA GLU A 72 0.36 22.83 -4.68
C GLU A 72 0.85 22.80 -6.13
N VAL A 73 1.37 21.66 -6.60
CA VAL A 73 1.79 21.54 -8.00
C VAL A 73 0.58 21.56 -8.93
N LEU A 74 -0.55 20.96 -8.54
CA LEU A 74 -1.78 20.98 -9.33
C LEU A 74 -2.42 22.37 -9.39
N SER A 75 -2.34 23.18 -8.32
CA SER A 75 -2.87 24.56 -8.29
C SER A 75 -2.19 25.49 -9.30
N SER A 76 -0.98 25.13 -9.75
CA SER A 76 -0.23 25.85 -10.78
C SER A 76 -0.74 25.61 -12.23
N LEU A 77 -1.71 24.72 -12.42
CA LEU A 77 -2.40 24.49 -13.68
C LEU A 77 -3.60 25.45 -13.81
N THR A 78 -4.20 25.53 -15.00
CA THR A 78 -5.48 26.23 -15.11
C THR A 78 -6.59 25.43 -14.40
N PRO A 79 -7.65 26.05 -13.85
CA PRO A 79 -8.70 25.34 -13.11
C PRO A 79 -9.32 24.17 -13.88
N ARG A 80 -9.41 24.31 -15.21
CA ARG A 80 -9.93 23.26 -16.09
C ARG A 80 -8.94 22.11 -16.28
N GLU A 81 -7.65 22.40 -16.41
CA GLU A 81 -6.59 21.38 -16.48
C GLU A 81 -6.48 20.63 -15.14
N GLU A 82 -6.47 21.35 -14.03
CA GLU A 82 -6.42 20.78 -12.68
C GLU A 82 -7.59 19.82 -12.45
N LYS A 83 -8.83 20.24 -12.74
CA LYS A 83 -10.00 19.40 -12.50
C LYS A 83 -9.99 18.14 -13.37
N VAL A 84 -9.57 18.24 -14.64
CA VAL A 84 -9.42 17.07 -15.51
C VAL A 84 -8.38 16.08 -14.96
N ILE A 85 -7.23 16.57 -14.48
CA ILE A 85 -6.19 15.72 -13.89
C ILE A 85 -6.66 15.08 -12.58
N ARG A 86 -7.28 15.86 -11.68
CA ARG A 86 -7.83 15.33 -10.42
C ARG A 86 -8.84 14.21 -10.65
N MET A 87 -9.77 14.41 -11.58
CA MET A 87 -10.77 13.39 -11.94
C MET A 87 -10.15 12.17 -12.63
N ARG A 88 -9.14 12.37 -13.48
CA ARG A 88 -8.50 11.27 -14.20
C ARG A 88 -7.75 10.33 -13.26
N TYR A 89 -7.06 10.88 -12.26
CA TYR A 89 -6.22 10.13 -11.33
C TYR A 89 -6.86 9.89 -9.96
N GLY A 90 -8.07 10.39 -9.71
CA GLY A 90 -8.78 10.19 -8.44
C GLY A 90 -8.26 11.07 -7.29
N ILE A 91 -7.59 12.18 -7.59
CA ILE A 91 -6.96 13.03 -6.57
C ILE A 91 -8.02 13.95 -5.94
N GLY A 92 -8.47 13.61 -4.74
CA GLY A 92 -9.57 14.31 -4.06
C GLY A 92 -10.96 13.99 -4.64
N GLU A 93 -11.06 12.89 -5.38
CA GLU A 93 -12.30 12.34 -5.92
C GLU A 93 -12.47 10.91 -5.39
N PRO A 94 -13.71 10.40 -5.27
CA PRO A 94 -13.96 9.06 -4.72
C PRO A 94 -13.35 7.95 -5.59
N THR A 95 -13.29 8.17 -6.91
CA THR A 95 -12.78 7.20 -7.89
C THR A 95 -12.10 7.91 -9.05
N GLN A 96 -11.34 7.14 -9.84
CA GLN A 96 -10.83 7.58 -11.13
C GLN A 96 -11.95 7.55 -12.17
N TYR A 97 -11.92 8.51 -13.10
CA TYR A 97 -12.88 8.60 -14.20
C TYR A 97 -12.22 8.35 -15.56
N SER A 98 -12.99 7.80 -16.50
CA SER A 98 -12.57 7.64 -17.89
C SER A 98 -12.58 8.97 -18.66
N LEU A 99 -11.86 9.03 -19.78
CA LEU A 99 -11.87 10.22 -20.64
C LEU A 99 -13.27 10.54 -21.21
N GLU A 100 -14.11 9.52 -21.40
CA GLU A 100 -15.50 9.70 -21.84
C GLU A 100 -16.36 10.28 -20.73
N GLU A 101 -16.28 9.75 -19.51
CA GLU A 101 -17.04 10.26 -18.35
C GLU A 101 -16.67 11.72 -18.03
N ILE A 102 -15.38 12.04 -18.09
CA ILE A 102 -14.91 13.41 -17.93
C ILE A 102 -15.42 14.26 -19.10
N GLY A 103 -15.37 13.76 -20.33
CA GLY A 103 -15.89 14.44 -21.52
C GLY A 103 -17.37 14.82 -21.36
N SER A 104 -18.21 13.87 -20.94
CA SER A 104 -19.63 14.09 -20.68
C SER A 104 -19.87 15.17 -19.63
N ARG A 105 -19.12 15.19 -18.52
CA ARG A 105 -19.27 16.21 -17.46
C ARG A 105 -18.84 17.61 -17.91
N PHE A 106 -17.85 17.71 -18.80
CA PHE A 106 -17.34 18.98 -19.32
C PHE A 106 -18.00 19.42 -20.62
N ALA A 107 -18.98 18.67 -21.13
CA ALA A 107 -19.57 18.84 -22.46
C ALA A 107 -18.51 18.94 -23.58
N LEU A 108 -17.49 18.10 -23.48
CA LEU A 108 -16.37 18.01 -24.42
C LEU A 108 -16.26 16.62 -25.01
N THR A 109 -15.68 16.54 -26.21
CA THR A 109 -15.32 15.24 -26.80
C THR A 109 -14.20 14.58 -26.00
N ARG A 110 -14.17 13.24 -26.03
CA ARG A 110 -13.09 12.44 -25.46
C ARG A 110 -11.70 12.92 -25.90
N GLU A 111 -11.53 13.20 -27.20
CA GLU A 111 -10.25 13.67 -27.73
C GLU A 111 -9.87 15.05 -27.18
N ARG A 112 -10.85 15.92 -26.92
CA ARG A 112 -10.58 17.22 -26.32
C ARG A 112 -10.10 17.08 -24.88
N ILE A 113 -10.66 16.15 -24.09
CA ILE A 113 -10.15 15.83 -22.75
C ILE A 113 -8.73 15.29 -22.83
N ARG A 114 -8.45 14.38 -23.76
CA ARG A 114 -7.09 13.83 -23.98
C ARG A 114 -6.06 14.93 -24.30
N GLN A 115 -6.43 15.90 -25.12
CA GLN A 115 -5.57 17.06 -25.41
C GLN A 115 -5.28 17.91 -24.16
N ILE A 116 -6.30 18.14 -23.34
CA ILE A 116 -6.15 18.89 -22.07
C ILE A 116 -5.21 18.13 -21.12
N GLU A 117 -5.38 16.82 -20.99
CA GLU A 117 -4.53 15.94 -20.19
C GLU A 117 -3.07 16.02 -20.64
N ILE A 118 -2.79 15.82 -21.93
CA ILE A 118 -1.43 15.90 -22.48
C ILE A 118 -0.81 17.28 -22.22
N LYS A 119 -1.59 18.35 -22.39
CA LYS A 119 -1.12 19.71 -22.14
C LYS A 119 -0.79 19.94 -20.66
N ALA A 120 -1.63 19.46 -19.75
CA ALA A 120 -1.42 19.53 -18.32
C ALA A 120 -0.17 18.73 -17.91
N LEU A 121 -0.05 17.47 -18.36
CA LEU A 121 1.13 16.63 -18.11
C LEU A 121 2.41 17.26 -18.64
N ARG A 122 2.37 17.89 -19.82
CA ARG A 122 3.52 18.62 -20.37
C ARG A 122 3.95 19.78 -19.48
N LYS A 123 3.00 20.52 -18.89
CA LYS A 123 3.29 21.60 -17.92
C LYS A 123 3.86 21.07 -16.62
N LEU A 124 3.34 19.94 -16.12
CA LEU A 124 3.83 19.28 -14.90
C LEU A 124 5.26 18.74 -15.07
N ARG A 125 5.61 18.26 -16.26
CA ARG A 125 6.97 17.77 -16.59
C ARG A 125 8.04 18.85 -16.69
N HIS A 126 7.70 20.14 -16.55
CA HIS A 126 8.68 21.22 -16.59
C HIS A 126 9.61 21.19 -15.36
N ALA A 127 10.89 21.49 -15.55
CA ALA A 127 11.96 21.25 -14.57
C ALA A 127 11.68 21.82 -13.16
N THR A 128 11.02 22.97 -13.08
CA THR A 128 10.64 23.62 -11.81
C THR A 128 9.64 22.81 -10.99
N ARG A 129 8.62 22.22 -11.64
CA ARG A 129 7.56 21.43 -10.98
C ARG A 129 7.95 19.95 -10.84
N ARG A 130 8.86 19.49 -11.70
CA ARG A 130 9.40 18.14 -11.66
C ARG A 130 10.30 17.95 -10.43
N LYS A 131 11.13 18.93 -10.08
CA LYS A 131 12.04 18.84 -8.92
C LYS A 131 11.31 18.65 -7.59
N THR A 132 10.18 19.31 -7.39
CA THR A 132 9.37 19.16 -6.16
C THR A 132 8.74 17.77 -6.08
N LEU A 133 8.28 17.22 -7.20
CA LEU A 133 7.71 15.86 -7.26
C LEU A 133 8.79 14.75 -7.25
N GLU A 134 9.98 14.99 -7.78
CA GLU A 134 11.09 14.02 -7.80
C GLU A 134 11.58 13.67 -6.39
N ALA A 135 11.52 14.63 -5.46
CA ALA A 135 11.87 14.42 -4.05
C ALA A 135 11.09 13.27 -3.40
N PHE A 136 9.87 13.00 -3.88
CA PHE A 136 9.01 11.92 -3.38
C PHE A 136 9.10 10.63 -4.22
N SER A 137 9.74 10.67 -5.39
CA SER A 137 9.91 9.49 -6.25
C SER A 137 11.08 8.59 -5.84
N GLN A 138 11.96 9.07 -4.95
CA GLN A 138 13.16 8.35 -4.47
C GLN A 138 13.00 7.80 -3.04
N ALA A 139 11.83 7.95 -2.42
CA ALA A 139 11.56 7.47 -1.06
C ALA A 139 10.95 6.05 -1.00
N CYS A 140 10.90 5.34 -2.12
CA CYS A 140 10.46 3.93 -2.19
C CYS A 140 11.63 2.99 -2.49
#